data_AF-A0A0R3MPS7-F1
#
_entry.id   AF-A0A0R3MPS7-F1
#
_cell.length_a   1.000
_cell.length_b   1.000
_cell.length_c   1.000
_cell.angle_alpha   90.00
_cell.angle_beta   90.00
_cell.angle_gamma   90.00
#
_symmetry.space_group_name_H-M   'P 1'
#
loop_
_entity.id
_entity.type
_entity.pdbx_description
1 polymer ?
#
loop_
_entity_poly.entity_id
_entity_poly.type
_entity_poly.pdbx_seq_one_letter_code
_entity_poly.pdbx_strand_id
1 'polypeptide(L)' 'MNAAYQKALGTAGDKQRDQLRAVQRLWVQYRDANCLYYGLGEGTIARLDAGECMRSMTEARAKELEGIGQQ' A
#
# COMPACT_ATOMS: atom_id res chain seq x y z
N MET A 1 -6.28 -3.30 3.84
CA MET A 1 -5.22 -3.61 2.84
C MET A 1 -4.92 -5.11 2.76
N ASN A 2 -4.40 -5.77 3.81
CA ASN A 2 -4.03 -7.20 3.72
C ASN A 2 -5.17 -8.13 3.28
N ALA A 3 -6.38 -7.94 3.81
CA ALA A 3 -7.55 -8.73 3.39
C ALA A 3 -7.88 -8.52 1.90
N ALA A 4 -7.88 -7.28 1.43
CA ALA A 4 -8.10 -6.93 0.01
C ALA A 4 -7.02 -7.55 -0.89
N TYR A 5 -5.75 -7.55 -0.46
CA TYR A 5 -4.65 -8.17 -1.19
C TYR A 5 -4.84 -9.69 -1.34
N GLN A 6 -5.20 -10.38 -0.27
CA GLN A 6 -5.46 -11.83 -0.30
C GLN A 6 -6.65 -12.16 -1.22
N LYS A 7 -7.72 -11.35 -1.16
CA LYS A 7 -8.86 -11.49 -2.06
C LYS A 7 -8.45 -11.30 -3.52
N ALA A 8 -7.72 -10.24 -3.85
CA ALA A 8 -7.25 -9.96 -5.21
C ALA A 8 -6.32 -11.06 -5.75
N LEU A 9 -5.46 -11.64 -4.90
CA LEU A 9 -4.67 -12.81 -5.28
C LEU A 9 -5.52 -14.03 -5.59
N GLY A 10 -6.57 -14.27 -4.80
CA GLY A 10 -7.49 -15.39 -4.98
C GLY A 10 -8.27 -15.33 -6.30
N THR A 11 -8.57 -14.14 -6.81
CA THR A 11 -9.34 -13.94 -8.05
C THR A 11 -8.47 -13.77 -9.30
N ALA A 12 -7.18 -13.45 -9.16
CA ALA A 12 -6.27 -13.22 -10.28
C ALA A 12 -5.84 -14.53 -10.97
N GLY A 13 -5.70 -14.51 -12.30
CA GLY A 13 -5.08 -15.60 -13.05
C GLY A 13 -3.56 -15.70 -12.79
N ASP A 14 -2.94 -16.84 -13.15
CA ASP A 14 -1.56 -17.17 -12.73
C ASP A 14 -0.53 -16.06 -13.02
N LYS A 15 -0.48 -15.55 -14.26
CA LYS A 15 0.44 -14.45 -14.61
C LYS A 15 0.15 -13.15 -13.85
N GLN A 16 -1.12 -12.86 -13.59
CA GLN A 16 -1.53 -11.67 -12.83
C GLN A 16 -1.16 -11.79 -11.36
N ARG A 17 -1.19 -12.99 -10.77
CA ARG A 17 -0.80 -13.23 -9.37
C ARG A 17 0.66 -12.88 -9.12
N ASP A 18 1.56 -13.32 -10.00
CA ASP A 18 2.98 -13.05 -9.86
C ASP A 18 3.29 -11.57 -10.03
N GLN A 19 2.64 -10.91 -11.00
CA GLN A 19 2.75 -9.47 -11.16
C GLN A 19 2.17 -8.72 -9.95
N LEU A 20 1.02 -9.12 -9.41
CA LEU A 20 0.41 -8.50 -8.24
C LEU A 20 1.28 -8.62 -6.99
N ARG A 21 1.96 -9.76 -6.79
CA ARG A 21 2.97 -9.93 -5.74
C ARG A 21 4.14 -8.96 -5.92
N ALA A 22 4.65 -8.82 -7.14
CA ALA A 22 5.75 -7.91 -7.43
C ALA A 22 5.35 -6.45 -7.15
N VAL A 23 4.20 -6.02 -7.67
CA VAL A 23 3.66 -4.67 -7.44
C VAL A 23 3.42 -4.42 -5.96
N GLN A 24 2.86 -5.38 -5.21
CA GLN A 24 2.61 -5.19 -3.79
C GLN A 24 3.91 -5.01 -2.99
N ARG A 25 4.98 -5.75 -3.30
CA ARG A 25 6.29 -5.60 -2.66
C ARG A 25 6.93 -4.23 -2.96
N LEU A 26 6.83 -3.77 -4.21
CA LEU A 26 7.33 -2.45 -4.59
C LEU A 26 6.52 -1.33 -3.93
N TRP A 27 5.20 -1.49 -3.84
CA TRP A 27 4.33 -0.53 -3.18
C TRP A 27 4.65 -0.38 -1.69
N VAL A 28 4.94 -1.48 -0.97
CA VAL A 28 5.36 -1.39 0.44
C VAL A 28 6.65 -0.60 0.58
N GLN A 29 7.66 -0.90 -0.26
CA GLN A 29 8.93 -0.16 -0.24
C GLN A 29 8.73 1.32 -0.54
N TYR A 30 7.90 1.65 -1.54
CA TYR A 30 7.55 3.04 -1.86
C TYR A 30 6.85 3.73 -0.70
N ARG A 31 5.83 3.12 -0.09
CA ARG A 31 5.12 3.68 1.07
C ARG A 31 6.09 3.96 2.21
N ASP A 32 6.92 2.98 2.56
CA ASP A 32 7.82 3.10 3.70
C ASP A 32 8.87 4.21 3.45
N ALA A 33 9.45 4.28 2.25
CA ALA A 33 10.38 5.35 1.87
C ALA A 33 9.70 6.72 1.81
N ASN A 34 8.51 6.80 1.20
CA ASN A 34 7.74 8.03 1.07
C ASN A 34 7.31 8.58 2.43
N CYS A 35 6.86 7.72 3.34
CA CYS A 35 6.41 8.17 4.67
C CYS A 35 7.57 8.44 5.63
N LEU A 36 8.74 7.81 5.44
CA LEU A 36 9.95 8.17 6.17
C LEU A 36 10.35 9.63 5.91
N TYR A 37 10.20 10.13 4.68
CA TYR A 37 10.49 11.54 4.36
C TYR A 37 9.77 12.52 5.31
N TYR A 38 8.49 12.31 5.57
CA TYR A 38 7.71 13.13 6.51
C TYR A 38 8.19 12.95 7.96
N GLY A 39 8.62 11.74 8.33
CA GLY A 39 9.12 11.43 9.67
C GLY A 39 10.50 12.03 9.99
N LEU A 40 11.23 12.48 8.97
CA LEU A 40 12.50 13.20 9.10
C LEU A 40 12.32 14.73 9.22
N GLY A 41 11.07 15.21 9.28
CA GLY A 41 10.75 16.62 9.55
C GLY A 41 11.10 17.04 10.99
N GLU A 42 10.99 18.35 11.25
CA GLU A 42 11.32 18.92 12.56
C GLU A 42 10.21 18.74 13.60
N GLY A 43 10.62 18.71 14.88
CA GLY A 43 9.71 18.66 16.01
C GLY A 43 8.95 17.34 16.15
N THR A 44 8.06 17.28 17.14
CA THR A 44 7.26 16.07 17.40
C THR A 44 6.13 15.86 16.39
N ILE A 45 5.78 16.90 15.63
CA ILE A 45 4.73 16.88 14.61
C ILE A 45 5.07 15.93 13.45
N ALA A 46 6.36 15.81 13.10
CA ALA A 46 6.83 14.91 12.03
C ALA A 46 6.37 13.45 12.19
N ARG A 47 6.22 12.98 13.44
CA ARG A 47 5.67 11.63 13.72
C ARG A 47 4.20 11.50 13.36
N LEU A 48 3.42 12.56 13.54
CA LEU A 48 2.01 12.59 13.15
C LEU A 48 1.89 12.63 11.62
N ASP A 49 2.72 13.44 10.95
CA ASP A 49 2.72 13.54 9.48
C ASP A 49 3.11 12.20 8.82
N ALA A 50 4.15 11.53 9.33
CA ALA A 50 4.52 10.19 8.88
C ALA A 50 3.40 9.17 9.12
N GLY A 51 2.74 9.22 10.28
CA GLY A 51 1.61 8.36 10.61
C GLY A 51 0.42 8.57 9.67
N GLU A 52 0.11 9.83 9.35
CA GLU A 52 -0.96 10.19 8.42
C GLU A 52 -0.65 9.75 6.98
N CYS A 53 0.60 9.91 6.53
CA CYS A 53 1.07 9.36 5.25
C CYS A 53 0.81 7.84 5.18
N MET A 54 1.24 7.10 6.21
CA MET A 54 1.07 5.64 6.25
C MET A 54 -0.40 5.24 6.20
N ARG A 55 -1.26 5.97 6.93
CA ARG A 55 -2.71 5.75 6.98
C ARG A 55 -3.35 5.98 5.61
N SER A 56 -3.16 7.17 5.04
CA SER A 56 -3.76 7.60 3.77
C SER A 56 -3.34 6.69 2.60
N MET A 57 -2.05 6.38 2.49
CA MET A 57 -1.56 5.49 1.43
C MET A 57 -2.11 4.07 1.57
N THR A 58 -2.15 3.53 2.79
CA THR A 58 -2.67 2.18 3.04
C THR A 58 -4.17 2.09 2.76
N GLU A 59 -4.93 3.16 3.02
CA GLU A 59 -6.34 3.27 2.65
C GLU A 59 -6.52 3.27 1.13
N ALA A 60 -5.79 4.12 0.40
CA ALA A 60 -5.86 4.21 -1.05
C ALA A 60 -5.53 2.87 -1.72
N ARG A 61 -4.48 2.18 -1.25
CA ARG A 61 -4.10 0.86 -1.76
C ARG A 61 -5.14 -0.22 -1.48
N ALA A 62 -5.80 -0.16 -0.32
CA ALA A 62 -6.89 -1.10 -0.03
C ALA A 62 -8.03 -0.96 -1.05
N LYS A 63 -8.45 0.28 -1.33
CA LYS A 63 -9.49 0.58 -2.34
C LYS A 63 -9.10 0.12 -3.75
N GLU A 64 -7.84 0.36 -4.14
CA GLU A 64 -7.31 -0.12 -5.42
C GLU A 64 -7.40 -1.65 -5.52
N LEU A 65 -6.95 -2.38 -4.49
CA LEU A 65 -6.98 -3.84 -4.46
C LEU A 65 -8.40 -4.41 -4.47
N GLU A 66 -9.35 -3.73 -3.80
CA GLU A 66 -10.77 -4.09 -3.83
C GLU A 66 -11.38 -4.00 -5.24
N GLY A 67 -10.87 -3.10 -6.09
CA GLY A 67 -11.31 -2.93 -7.48
C GLY A 67 -10.76 -3.95 -8.48
N ILE A 68 -9.72 -4.72 -8.15
CA ILE A 68 -9.09 -5.68 -9.08
C ILE A 68 -10.02 -6.86 -9.45
N GLY A 69 -10.99 -7.20 -8.60
CA GLY A 69 -11.94 -8.30 -8.81
C GLY A 69 -13.33 -7.85 -9.30
N GLN A 70 -13.51 -6.58 -9.66
CA GLN A 70 -14.78 -6.03 -10.16
C GLN A 70 -14.77 -5.74 -11.67
N GLN A 71 -13.71 -6.14 -12.38
CA GLN A 71 -13.55 -6.01 -13.83
C GLN A 71 -13.65 -7.39 -14.47
#